data_AF-A0A0G0F3H6-F1
#
_entry.id   AF-A0A0G0F3H6-F1
#
_cell.length_a   1.000
_cell.length_b   1.000
_cell.length_c   1.000
_cell.angle_alpha   90.00
_cell.angle_beta   90.00
_cell.angle_gamma   90.00
#
_symmetry.space_group_name_H-M   'P 1'
#
loop_
_entity.id
_entity.type
_entity.pdbx_description
1 polymer ?
#
loop_
_entity_poly.entity_id
_entity_poly.type
_entity_poly.pdbx_seq_one_letter_code
_entity_poly.pdbx_strand_id
1 'polypeptide(L)'
;MKKYQELTKEIEDKFPNRWDEQTRLLHLFEEAGELSDILAMYLKKKKGETSKEKIQAEMCGILFDLLTLANMLDIDLEVAYNKELENFKKYINL
;
A
#
# COMPACT_ATOMS: atom_id res chain seq x y z
N MET A 1 -10.16 -5.63 5.29
CA MET A 1 -9.66 -4.72 4.24
C MET A 1 -10.74 -3.76 3.76
N LYS A 2 -11.99 -4.20 3.66
CA LYS A 2 -13.16 -3.41 3.27
C LYS A 2 -13.32 -2.09 4.05
N LYS A 3 -13.25 -2.15 5.39
CA LYS A 3 -13.26 -0.94 6.25
C LYS A 3 -12.22 0.10 5.82
N TYR A 4 -11.01 -0.35 5.46
CA TYR A 4 -9.93 0.56 5.07
C TYR A 4 -10.11 1.08 3.64
N GLN A 5 -10.64 0.26 2.72
CA GLN A 5 -11.06 0.74 1.40
C GLN A 5 -12.12 1.84 1.51
N GLU A 6 -13.13 1.68 2.38
CA GLU A 6 -14.18 2.68 2.62
C GLU A 6 -13.59 3.99 3.17
N LEU A 7 -12.72 3.92 4.19
CA LEU A 7 -12.06 5.09 4.76
C LEU A 7 -11.15 5.80 3.74
N THR A 8 -10.38 5.06 2.94
CA THR A 8 -9.56 5.61 1.87
C THR A 8 -10.42 6.34 0.84
N LYS A 9 -11.57 5.76 0.46
CA LYS A 9 -12.51 6.40 -0.46
C LYS A 9 -13.05 7.72 0.11
N GLU A 10 -13.45 7.74 1.38
CA GLU A 10 -13.93 8.97 2.03
C GLU A 10 -12.87 10.09 2.07
N ILE A 11 -11.60 9.71 2.22
CA ILE A 11 -10.47 10.65 2.21
C ILE A 11 -10.26 11.17 0.78
N GLU A 12 -10.15 10.29 -0.21
CA GLU A 12 -9.98 10.64 -1.62
C GLU A 12 -11.12 11.51 -2.15
N ASP A 13 -12.36 11.25 -1.74
CA ASP A 13 -13.51 12.04 -2.15
C ASP A 13 -13.46 13.49 -1.63
N LYS A 14 -12.69 13.76 -0.56
CA LYS A 14 -12.46 15.09 0.02
C LYS A 14 -11.20 15.79 -0.53
N PHE A 15 -10.34 15.09 -1.27
CA PHE A 15 -9.15 15.70 -1.85
C PHE A 15 -9.53 16.62 -3.03
N PRO A 16 -9.04 17.87 -3.06
CA PRO A 16 -9.42 18.85 -4.09
C PRO A 16 -8.85 18.50 -5.47
N ASN A 17 -7.75 17.77 -5.51
CA ASN A 17 -7.10 17.32 -6.75
C ASN A 17 -7.23 15.80 -6.84
N ARG A 18 -8.09 15.34 -7.74
CA ARG A 18 -8.20 13.90 -8.03
C ARG A 18 -7.13 13.49 -9.03
N TRP A 19 -6.31 12.54 -8.63
CA TRP A 19 -5.41 11.83 -9.53
C TRP A 19 -6.16 10.76 -10.31
N ASP A 20 -5.75 10.52 -11.55
CA ASP A 20 -6.20 9.37 -12.33
C ASP A 20 -5.45 8.09 -11.90
N GLU A 21 -5.87 6.95 -12.43
CA GLU A 21 -5.31 5.64 -12.10
C GLU A 21 -3.82 5.55 -12.49
N GLN A 22 -3.41 6.24 -13.57
CA GLN A 22 -2.02 6.24 -14.03
C GLN A 22 -1.13 7.01 -13.07
N THR A 23 -1.56 8.20 -12.64
CA THR A 23 -0.86 9.03 -11.67
C THR A 23 -0.78 8.32 -10.32
N ARG A 24 -1.87 7.69 -9.87
CA ARG A 24 -1.90 6.91 -8.65
C ARG A 24 -0.96 5.70 -8.69
N LEU A 25 -0.87 5.02 -9.84
CA LEU A 25 0.09 3.93 -10.04
C LEU A 25 1.54 4.43 -9.98
N LEU A 26 1.84 5.61 -10.55
CA LEU A 26 3.17 6.20 -10.46
C LEU A 26 3.53 6.53 -9.00
N HIS A 27 2.61 7.10 -8.24
CA HIS A 27 2.81 7.41 -6.83
C HIS A 27 3.05 6.15 -5.99
N LEU A 28 2.33 5.05 -6.27
CA LEU A 28 2.59 3.75 -5.64
C LEU A 28 4.04 3.29 -5.83
N PHE A 29 4.63 3.51 -7.00
CA PHE A 29 6.03 3.18 -7.27
C PHE A 29 7.02 4.14 -6.60
N GLU A 30 6.66 5.41 -6.45
CA GLU A 30 7.42 6.40 -5.68
C GLU A 30 7.53 5.97 -4.21
N GLU A 31 6.40 5.68 -3.56
CA GLU A 31 6.31 5.16 -2.18
C GLU A 31 7.10 3.84 -1.99
N ALA A 32 7.04 2.95 -2.97
CA ALA A 32 7.82 1.71 -2.97
C ALA A 32 9.34 1.96 -3.08
N GLY A 33 9.75 2.99 -3.82
CA GLY A 33 11.14 3.45 -3.92
C GLY A 33 11.63 4.02 -2.58
N GLU A 34 10.85 4.89 -1.95
CA GLU A 34 11.17 5.49 -0.66
C GLU A 34 11.29 4.42 0.44
N LEU A 35 10.37 3.46 0.47
CA LEU A 35 10.46 2.31 1.37
C LEU A 35 11.75 1.51 1.15
N SER A 36 12.13 1.31 -0.11
CA SER A 36 13.36 0.57 -0.47
C SER A 36 14.61 1.27 0.05
N ASP A 37 14.70 2.59 -0.09
CA ASP A 37 15.83 3.39 0.39
C ASP A 37 15.92 3.37 1.91
N ILE A 38 14.80 3.56 2.61
CA ILE A 38 14.76 3.54 4.08
C ILE A 38 15.12 2.14 4.60
N LEU A 39 14.60 1.08 4.00
CA LEU A 39 14.95 -0.29 4.38
C LEU A 39 16.44 -0.58 4.14
N ALA A 40 17.00 -0.13 3.02
CA ALA A 40 18.42 -0.30 2.72
C ALA A 40 19.31 0.38 3.77
N MET A 41 18.94 1.58 4.20
CA MET A 41 19.65 2.30 5.27
C MET A 41 19.47 1.62 6.64
N TYR A 42 18.27 1.14 6.94
CA TYR A 42 17.93 0.46 8.21
C TYR A 42 18.71 -0.85 8.36
N LEU A 43 18.73 -1.68 7.32
CA LEU A 43 19.44 -2.96 7.31
C LEU A 43 20.97 -2.78 7.40
N LYS A 44 21.51 -1.69 6.83
CA LYS A 44 22.94 -1.33 6.94
C LYS A 44 23.31 -0.74 8.32
N LYS A 45 22.35 -0.60 9.24
CA LYS A 45 22.53 -0.01 10.59
C LYS A 45 23.20 1.36 10.55
N LYS A 46 22.95 2.17 9.51
CA LYS A 46 23.44 3.56 9.46
C LYS A 46 22.74 4.34 10.58
N LYS A 47 23.49 4.62 11.66
CA LYS A 47 22.96 5.33 12.85
C LYS A 47 22.47 6.73 12.46
N GLY A 48 21.29 7.11 12.96
CA GLY A 48 20.82 8.50 12.99
C GLY A 48 19.77 8.89 11.95
N GLU A 49 19.57 8.12 10.88
CA GLU A 49 18.71 8.54 9.75
C GLU A 49 17.52 7.61 9.46
N THR A 50 17.45 6.44 10.10
CA THR A 50 16.38 5.45 9.89
C THR A 50 15.69 5.08 11.18
N SER A 51 14.38 5.26 11.18
CA SER A 51 13.52 4.93 12.29
C SER A 51 12.41 4.00 11.81
N LYS A 52 11.90 3.15 12.69
CA LYS A 52 10.79 2.26 12.34
C LYS A 52 9.55 3.05 11.94
N GLU A 53 9.42 4.26 12.47
CA GLU A 53 8.36 5.21 12.14
C GLU A 53 8.41 5.62 10.66
N LYS A 54 9.60 5.85 10.08
CA LYS A 54 9.72 6.11 8.63
C LYS A 54 9.33 4.91 7.78
N ILE A 55 9.79 3.71 8.17
CA ILE A 55 9.40 2.46 7.48
C ILE A 55 7.87 2.29 7.52
N GLN A 56 7.26 2.57 8.68
CA GLN A 56 5.81 2.51 8.84
C GLN A 56 5.10 3.53 7.95
N ALA A 57 5.64 4.75 7.80
CA ALA A 57 5.06 5.77 6.93
C ALA A 57 5.01 5.29 5.49
N GLU A 58 6.12 4.83 4.92
CA GLU A 58 6.14 4.42 3.50
C GLU A 58 5.32 3.16 3.26
N MET A 59 5.30 2.21 4.21
CA MET A 59 4.38 1.06 4.14
C MET A 59 2.91 1.50 4.15
N CYS A 60 2.56 2.55 4.90
CA CYS A 60 1.22 3.11 4.90
C CYS A 60 0.90 3.83 3.58
N GLY A 61 1.86 4.55 3.00
CA GLY A 61 1.72 5.20 1.69
C GLY A 61 1.41 4.19 0.59
N ILE A 62 2.21 3.13 0.49
CA ILE A 62 1.97 2.00 -0.43
C ILE A 62 0.56 1.42 -0.23
N LEU A 63 0.17 1.16 1.03
CA LEU A 63 -1.14 0.58 1.31
C LEU A 63 -2.27 1.54 0.92
N PHE A 64 -2.12 2.84 1.19
CA PHE A 64 -3.10 3.85 0.82
C PHE A 64 -3.31 3.91 -0.69
N ASP A 65 -2.22 3.92 -1.47
CA ASP A 65 -2.30 3.94 -2.93
C ASP A 65 -2.93 2.66 -3.49
N LEU A 66 -2.57 1.50 -2.94
CA LEU A 66 -3.14 0.23 -3.37
C LEU A 66 -4.65 0.16 -3.10
N LEU A 67 -5.09 0.61 -1.92
CA LEU A 67 -6.51 0.71 -1.57
C LEU A 67 -7.25 1.71 -2.48
N THR A 68 -6.60 2.83 -2.82
CA THR A 68 -7.15 3.84 -3.72
C THR A 68 -7.34 3.29 -5.13
N LEU A 69 -6.33 2.60 -5.68
CA LEU A 69 -6.43 1.93 -6.98
C LEU A 69 -7.52 0.86 -6.98
N ALA A 70 -7.61 0.05 -5.92
CA ALA A 70 -8.67 -0.96 -5.81
C ALA A 70 -10.06 -0.30 -5.85
N ASN A 71 -10.24 0.85 -5.18
CA ASN A 71 -11.49 1.61 -5.24
C ASN A 71 -11.77 2.20 -6.63
N MET A 72 -10.77 2.76 -7.31
CA MET A 72 -10.90 3.32 -8.66
C MET A 72 -11.30 2.24 -9.68
N LEU A 73 -10.79 1.02 -9.50
CA LEU A 73 -11.02 -0.12 -10.40
C LEU A 73 -12.22 -0.99 -10.00
N ASP A 74 -13.00 -0.60 -8.98
CA ASP A 74 -14.13 -1.36 -8.42
C ASP A 74 -13.75 -2.80 -8.00
N ILE A 75 -12.60 -2.94 -7.34
CA ILE A 75 -12.07 -4.20 -6.83
C ILE A 75 -12.31 -4.29 -5.32
N ASP A 76 -13.05 -5.33 -4.89
CA ASP A 76 -13.09 -5.73 -3.48
C ASP A 76 -11.79 -6.48 -3.13
N LEU A 77 -10.83 -5.75 -2.54
CA LEU A 77 -9.51 -6.27 -2.25
C LEU A 77 -9.54 -7.30 -1.11
N GLU A 78 -10.55 -7.24 -0.23
CA GLU A 78 -10.74 -8.25 0.82
C GLU A 78 -11.09 -9.61 0.22
N VAL A 79 -12.08 -9.63 -0.68
CA VAL A 79 -12.49 -10.85 -1.38
C VAL A 79 -11.34 -11.38 -2.24
N ALA A 80 -10.67 -10.51 -3.00
CA ALA A 80 -9.54 -10.89 -3.84
C ALA A 80 -8.38 -11.48 -3.03
N TYR A 81 -8.00 -10.82 -1.93
CA TYR A 81 -6.90 -11.28 -1.07
C TYR A 81 -7.24 -12.60 -0.35
N ASN A 82 -8.46 -12.74 0.17
CA ASN A 82 -8.90 -13.99 0.80
C ASN A 82 -8.86 -15.17 -0.18
N LYS A 83 -9.30 -14.97 -1.42
CA LYS A 83 -9.21 -15.99 -2.47
C LYS A 83 -7.76 -16.41 -2.71
N GLU A 84 -6.85 -15.46 -2.75
CA GLU A 84 -5.43 -15.73 -2.99
C GLU A 84 -4.76 -16.42 -1.79
N LEU A 85 -5.13 -16.06 -0.56
CA LEU A 85 -4.69 -16.78 0.64
C LEU A 85 -5.12 -18.26 0.62
N GLU A 86 -6.35 -18.56 0.18
CA GLU A 86 -6.80 -19.95 0.01
C GLU A 86 -6.00 -20.69 -1.08
N ASN A 87 -5.52 -19.99 -2.11
CA ASN A 87 -4.61 -20.58 -3.10
C ASN A 87 -3.23 -20.85 -2.48
N PHE A 88 -2.69 -19.92 -1.69
CA PHE A 88 -1.42 -20.13 -1.00
C PHE A 88 -1.44 -21.29 -0.02
N LYS A 89 -2.52 -21.43 0.75
CA LYS A 89 -2.74 -22.57 1.66
C LYS A 89 -2.59 -23.92 0.97
N LYS A 90 -3.17 -24.08 -0.24
CA LYS A 90 -3.03 -25.30 -1.05
C LYS A 90 -1.58 -25.63 -1.41
N TYR A 91 -0.74 -24.62 -1.66
CA TYR A 91 0.67 -24.84 -2.00
C TYR A 91 1.52 -25.30 -0.80
N ILE A 92 1.07 -25.02 0.42
CA ILE A 92 1.81 -25.34 1.66
C ILE A 92 1.12 -26.39 2.52
N ASN A 93 0.10 -27.08 1.99
CA ASN A 93 -0.70 -28.10 2.68
C ASN A 93 -1.29 -27.62 4.03
N LEU A 94 -1.70 -26.35 4.09
CA LEU A 94 -2.58 -25.80 5.14
C LEU A 94 -4.01 -25.73 4.64
#